data_AF-A0A0D3DRV9-F1
#
_entry.id   AF-A0A0D3DRV9-F1
#
_cell.length_a   1.000
_cell.length_b   1.000
_cell.length_c   1.000
_cell.angle_alpha   90.00
_cell.angle_beta   90.00
_cell.angle_gamma   90.00
#
_symmetry.space_group_name_H-M   'P 1'
#
loop_
_entity.id
_entity.type
_entity.pdbx_description
1 polymer ?
#
loop_
_entity_poly.entity_id
_entity_poly.type
_entity_poly.pdbx_seq_one_letter_code
_entity_poly.pdbx_strand_id
1 'polypeptide(L)'
;MGGPVVLISSSIVQPGNSDQSGQTKIHLTPFDLSLLQIDCPQRGLLFPKPDQDFKLISRLKSSLSTALEIYFPFAGRLAKVENLEDNTVSFHTDCDGSGARFLHAEAKSLSVSDIVQPHGEVPDFIKHFFPADGLKNSDGLTEPLLAVQVTEMKDGVFLGYYYNHMVADGVSVWNFLHTWSMICSSGSSSGHQPLVLKRWFLQGVNYPIHIPVSEAERPPPQPSRELSSVPVMQDRVFHFTKKNISDLKAKANSEVGSSDTNISSLQAVSAHMWRSIIRHSALTGEGETHCKVVVDLRQRVNPPLENDCFGNMVYITPATTTVEELLGRGLVGLLCK
;
A
#
# COMPACT_ATOMS: atom_id res chain seq x y z
N MET A 1 -23.41 2.30 18.14
CA MET A 1 -24.33 2.14 17.00
C MET A 1 -23.50 1.60 15.85
N GLY A 2 -23.89 0.49 15.23
CA GLY A 2 -23.13 -0.11 14.12
C GLY A 2 -23.09 0.83 12.92
N GLY A 3 -21.96 0.87 12.21
CA GLY A 3 -21.83 1.64 10.97
C GLY A 3 -22.78 1.12 9.87
N PRO A 4 -22.86 1.81 8.70
CA PRO A 4 -23.78 1.46 7.62
C PRO A 4 -23.44 0.15 6.90
N VAL A 5 -22.34 -0.51 7.27
CA VAL A 5 -21.85 -1.76 6.69
C VAL A 5 -22.14 -2.91 7.66
N VAL A 6 -22.81 -3.94 7.18
CA VAL A 6 -23.16 -5.15 7.93
C VAL A 6 -22.30 -6.31 7.44
N LEU A 7 -21.50 -6.89 8.34
CA LEU A 7 -20.72 -8.09 8.02
C LEU A 7 -21.63 -9.31 7.90
N ILE A 8 -21.56 -10.01 6.77
CA ILE A 8 -22.35 -11.22 6.48
C ILE A 8 -21.57 -12.48 6.78
N SER A 9 -20.31 -12.56 6.35
CA SER A 9 -19.46 -13.71 6.64
C SER A 9 -17.98 -13.35 6.72
N SER A 10 -17.23 -14.16 7.46
CA SER A 10 -15.78 -14.11 7.58
C SER A 10 -15.23 -15.52 7.38
N SER A 11 -14.16 -15.64 6.60
CA SER A 11 -13.51 -16.92 6.32
C SER A 11 -12.03 -16.72 6.02
N ILE A 12 -11.24 -17.78 6.15
CA ILE A 12 -9.86 -17.82 5.66
C ILE A 12 -9.85 -18.53 4.31
N VAL A 13 -9.21 -17.92 3.31
CA VAL A 13 -8.99 -18.49 1.98
C VAL A 13 -7.55 -18.97 1.93
N GLN A 14 -7.38 -20.28 1.84
CA GLN A 14 -6.09 -20.95 1.74
C GLN A 14 -5.73 -21.18 0.26
N PRO A 15 -4.44 -21.35 -0.08
CA PRO A 15 -4.03 -21.82 -1.39
C PRO A 15 -4.66 -23.19 -1.71
N GLY A 16 -5.03 -23.44 -2.97
CA GLY A 16 -5.73 -24.65 -3.37
C GLY A 16 -4.87 -25.92 -3.33
N ASN A 17 -3.57 -25.77 -3.61
CA ASN A 17 -2.55 -26.80 -3.41
C ASN A 17 -1.80 -26.54 -2.10
N SER A 18 -2.06 -27.38 -1.10
CA SER A 18 -1.42 -27.32 0.22
C SER A 18 -0.19 -28.21 0.32
N ASP A 19 0.38 -28.68 -0.80
CA ASP A 19 1.55 -29.57 -0.78
C ASP A 19 2.69 -28.90 0.00
N GLN A 20 2.86 -29.39 1.23
CA GLN A 20 3.72 -28.85 2.29
C GLN A 20 5.21 -29.07 1.99
N SER A 21 5.60 -29.35 0.73
CA SER A 21 6.98 -29.62 0.35
C SER A 21 7.76 -28.31 0.24
N GLY A 22 8.07 -27.73 1.40
CA GLY A 22 8.96 -26.59 1.56
C GLY A 22 8.26 -25.37 2.13
N GLN A 23 7.95 -25.41 3.43
CA GLN A 23 7.66 -24.21 4.23
C GLN A 23 8.76 -23.17 3.95
N THR A 24 8.44 -22.19 3.10
CA THR A 24 9.44 -21.27 2.60
C THR A 24 9.58 -20.13 3.60
N LYS A 25 10.64 -20.18 4.40
CA LYS A 25 11.03 -19.06 5.25
C LYS A 25 11.62 -17.93 4.39
N ILE A 26 10.97 -16.77 4.38
CA ILE A 26 11.46 -15.56 3.72
C ILE A 26 11.99 -14.60 4.79
N HIS A 27 13.32 -14.46 4.83
CA HIS A 27 13.96 -13.46 5.70
C HIS A 27 13.67 -12.05 5.18
N LEU A 28 13.40 -11.13 6.11
CA LEU A 28 13.12 -9.74 5.79
C LEU A 28 14.41 -8.95 5.58
N THR A 29 14.41 -8.10 4.56
CA THR A 29 15.50 -7.18 4.21
C THR A 29 15.47 -5.94 5.11
N PRO A 30 16.53 -5.11 5.12
CA PRO A 30 16.48 -3.83 5.82
C PRO A 30 15.33 -2.92 5.37
N PHE A 31 14.94 -2.99 4.08
CA PHE A 31 13.81 -2.22 3.56
C PHE A 31 12.49 -2.69 4.17
N ASP A 32 12.28 -4.01 4.26
CA ASP A 32 11.08 -4.58 4.88
C ASP A 32 11.00 -4.20 6.37
N LEU A 33 12.11 -4.34 7.10
CA LEU A 33 12.15 -4.08 8.54
C LEU A 33 11.93 -2.60 8.88
N SER A 34 12.31 -1.68 7.99
CA SER A 34 12.02 -0.24 8.15
C SER A 34 10.52 0.08 8.19
N LEU A 35 9.67 -0.84 7.71
CA LEU A 35 8.23 -0.71 7.69
C LEU A 35 7.54 -1.30 8.93
N LEU A 36 8.27 -1.93 9.86
CA LEU A 36 7.69 -2.70 10.98
C LEU A 36 6.61 -1.92 11.78
N GLN A 37 6.86 -0.64 12.04
CA GLN A 37 5.98 0.24 12.84
C GLN A 37 5.07 1.16 12.01
N ILE A 38 5.08 0.98 10.68
CA ILE A 38 4.23 1.70 9.73
C ILE A 38 2.87 0.99 9.60
N ASP A 39 1.82 1.75 9.36
CA ASP A 39 0.48 1.21 9.13
C ASP A 39 0.42 0.40 7.82
N CYS A 40 -0.31 -0.70 7.85
CA CYS A 40 -0.60 -1.52 6.69
C CYS A 40 -1.36 -0.67 5.65
N PRO A 41 -0.91 -0.62 4.38
CA PRO A 41 -1.62 0.10 3.34
C PRO A 41 -3.01 -0.47 3.12
N GLN A 42 -3.98 0.43 2.98
CA GLN A 42 -5.35 0.10 2.62
C GLN A 42 -5.70 0.66 1.25
N ARG A 43 -6.36 -0.14 0.42
CA ARG A 43 -6.77 0.28 -0.93
C ARG A 43 -8.14 -0.30 -1.25
N GLY A 44 -8.94 0.52 -1.93
CA GLY A 44 -10.30 0.22 -2.31
C GLY A 44 -10.46 0.25 -3.81
N LEU A 45 -11.20 -0.71 -4.36
CA LEU A 45 -11.60 -0.75 -5.75
C LEU A 45 -13.13 -0.73 -5.81
N LEU A 46 -13.68 0.17 -6.63
CA LEU A 46 -15.12 0.33 -6.78
C LEU A 46 -15.56 -0.18 -8.15
N PHE A 47 -16.57 -1.03 -8.16
CA PHE A 47 -17.09 -1.69 -9.35
C PHE A 47 -18.61 -1.47 -9.46
N PRO A 48 -19.16 -1.50 -10.69
CA PRO A 48 -20.60 -1.60 -10.86
C PRO A 48 -21.11 -2.92 -10.28
N LYS A 49 -22.37 -2.95 -9.88
CA LYS A 49 -23.01 -4.18 -9.40
C LYS A 49 -23.06 -5.22 -10.53
N PRO A 50 -22.59 -6.45 -10.31
CA PRO A 50 -22.70 -7.50 -11.32
C PRO A 50 -24.16 -7.97 -11.46
N ASP A 51 -24.44 -8.72 -12.53
CA ASP A 51 -25.75 -9.36 -12.74
C ASP A 51 -26.11 -10.30 -11.59
N GLN A 52 -27.41 -10.49 -11.32
CA GLN A 52 -27.89 -11.29 -10.18
C GLN A 52 -27.40 -12.75 -10.19
N ASP A 53 -27.19 -13.33 -11.38
CA ASP A 53 -26.72 -14.70 -11.54
C ASP A 53 -25.20 -14.84 -11.35
N PHE A 54 -24.47 -13.72 -11.27
CA PHE A 54 -23.04 -13.73 -11.05
C PHE A 54 -22.72 -14.10 -9.60
N LYS A 55 -22.21 -15.31 -9.39
CA LYS A 55 -21.81 -15.82 -8.06
C LYS A 55 -20.52 -15.17 -7.54
N LEU A 56 -20.52 -13.84 -7.38
CA LEU A 56 -19.40 -12.97 -7.08
C LEU A 56 -18.51 -13.52 -5.97
N ILE A 57 -19.09 -13.75 -4.78
CA ILE A 57 -18.34 -14.14 -3.58
C ILE A 57 -17.63 -15.49 -3.78
N SER A 58 -18.33 -16.48 -4.35
CA SER A 58 -17.73 -17.80 -4.61
C SER A 58 -16.60 -17.74 -5.63
N ARG A 59 -16.76 -16.94 -6.69
CA ARG A 59 -15.74 -16.75 -7.74
C ARG A 59 -14.51 -16.03 -7.19
N LEU A 60 -14.71 -14.98 -6.40
CA LEU A 60 -13.62 -14.24 -5.76
C LEU A 60 -12.85 -15.13 -4.78
N LYS A 61 -13.53 -15.91 -3.93
CA LYS A 61 -12.86 -16.85 -3.02
C LYS A 61 -12.07 -17.93 -3.76
N SER A 62 -12.67 -18.56 -4.77
CA SER A 62 -12.00 -19.62 -5.56
C SER A 62 -10.79 -19.08 -6.31
N SER A 63 -10.94 -17.96 -7.02
CA SER A 63 -9.81 -17.33 -7.72
C SER A 63 -8.74 -16.79 -6.79
N LEU A 64 -9.10 -16.32 -5.59
CA LEU A 64 -8.13 -15.88 -4.59
C LEU A 64 -7.31 -17.07 -4.07
N SER A 65 -7.96 -18.21 -3.80
CA SER A 65 -7.29 -19.46 -3.43
C SER A 65 -6.22 -19.84 -4.46
N THR A 66 -6.56 -19.81 -5.75
CA THR A 66 -5.61 -20.09 -6.82
C THR A 66 -4.52 -19.02 -6.95
N ALA A 67 -4.85 -17.74 -6.79
CA ALA A 67 -3.85 -16.66 -6.82
C ALA A 67 -2.84 -16.76 -5.67
N LEU A 68 -3.27 -17.24 -4.49
CA LEU A 68 -2.42 -17.47 -3.33
C LEU A 68 -1.46 -18.65 -3.52
N GLU A 69 -1.68 -19.56 -4.46
CA GLU A 69 -0.68 -20.57 -4.83
C GLU A 69 0.54 -19.91 -5.49
N ILE A 70 0.30 -18.90 -6.32
CA ILE A 70 1.36 -18.14 -7.01
C ILE A 70 1.98 -17.15 -6.03
N TYR A 71 1.15 -16.36 -5.34
CA TYR A 71 1.57 -15.33 -4.38
C TYR A 71 1.50 -15.84 -2.95
N PHE A 72 2.12 -17.00 -2.72
CA PHE A 72 2.14 -17.70 -1.44
C PHE A 72 2.62 -16.88 -0.23
N PRO A 73 3.47 -15.83 -0.34
CA PRO A 73 3.81 -15.01 0.83
C PRO A 73 2.59 -14.34 1.47
N PHE A 74 1.54 -14.01 0.72
CA PHE A 74 0.31 -13.44 1.28
C PHE A 74 -0.53 -14.45 2.06
N ALA A 75 -0.33 -15.74 1.84
CA ALA A 75 -0.96 -16.80 2.61
C ALA A 75 -0.15 -17.19 3.87
N GLY A 76 1.04 -16.61 4.07
CA GLY A 76 1.89 -16.91 5.23
C GLY A 76 1.52 -16.14 6.50
N ARG A 77 2.42 -16.18 7.49
CA ARG A 77 2.37 -15.40 8.73
C ARG A 77 3.68 -14.66 8.99
N LEU A 78 3.62 -13.53 9.68
CA LEU A 78 4.83 -12.90 10.20
C LEU A 78 5.24 -13.69 11.44
N ALA A 79 6.52 -14.03 11.53
CA ALA A 79 7.09 -14.73 12.67
C ALA A 79 8.21 -13.91 13.30
N LYS A 80 8.27 -13.95 14.62
CA LYS A 80 9.32 -13.32 15.45
C LYS A 80 10.14 -14.42 16.11
N VAL A 81 11.46 -14.29 16.06
CA VAL A 81 12.41 -15.15 16.78
C VAL A 81 13.15 -14.30 17.79
N GLU A 82 13.21 -14.77 19.04
CA GLU A 82 13.97 -14.13 20.12
C GLU A 82 15.38 -14.69 20.16
N ASN A 83 16.37 -13.81 20.03
CA ASN A 83 17.79 -14.16 20.10
C ASN A 83 18.30 -13.76 21.50
N LEU A 84 18.15 -14.66 22.46
CA LEU A 84 18.44 -14.38 23.88
C LEU A 84 19.94 -14.13 24.14
N GLU A 85 20.80 -14.63 23.27
CA GLU A 85 22.25 -14.55 23.38
C GLU A 85 22.84 -13.16 23.15
N ASP A 86 22.16 -12.30 22.37
CA ASP A 86 22.58 -10.93 22.10
C ASP A 86 21.48 -9.88 22.39
N ASN A 87 20.38 -10.30 23.03
CA ASN A 87 19.23 -9.46 23.37
C ASN A 87 18.62 -8.76 22.14
N THR A 88 18.44 -9.53 21.07
CA THR A 88 17.82 -9.05 19.82
C THR A 88 16.64 -9.92 19.41
N VAL A 89 15.92 -9.46 18.40
CA VAL A 89 14.86 -10.22 17.73
C VAL A 89 15.08 -10.21 16.23
N SER A 90 14.59 -11.24 15.56
CA SER A 90 14.54 -11.28 14.11
C SER A 90 13.16 -11.62 13.60
N PHE A 91 12.83 -11.11 12.41
CA PHE A 91 11.53 -11.30 11.78
C PHE A 91 11.67 -12.00 10.42
N HIS A 92 10.69 -12.82 10.09
CA HIS A 92 10.58 -13.47 8.79
C HIS A 92 9.12 -13.71 8.42
N THR A 93 8.85 -13.87 7.14
CA THR A 93 7.58 -14.42 6.68
C THR A 93 7.70 -15.94 6.63
N ASP A 94 6.82 -16.60 7.36
CA ASP A 94 6.63 -18.04 7.32
C ASP A 94 5.53 -18.36 6.31
N CYS A 95 5.90 -18.89 5.15
CA CYS A 95 4.96 -19.26 4.09
C CYS A 95 4.33 -20.64 4.36
N ASP A 96 3.52 -20.70 5.42
CA ASP A 96 2.87 -21.91 5.96
C ASP A 96 1.53 -22.26 5.28
N GLY A 97 1.05 -21.42 4.34
CA GLY A 97 -0.24 -21.62 3.67
C GLY A 97 -1.45 -21.39 4.59
N SER A 98 -1.28 -20.73 5.73
CA SER A 98 -2.37 -20.40 6.66
C SER A 98 -3.47 -19.52 6.06
N GLY A 99 -3.26 -18.93 4.88
CA GLY A 99 -4.26 -18.27 4.06
C GLY A 99 -4.52 -16.80 4.39
N ALA A 100 -5.29 -16.15 3.53
CA ALA A 100 -5.70 -14.75 3.65
C ALA A 100 -7.11 -14.62 4.25
N ARG A 101 -7.39 -13.53 4.95
CA ARG A 101 -8.74 -13.26 5.47
C ARG A 101 -9.66 -12.76 4.36
N PHE A 102 -10.86 -13.31 4.27
CA PHE A 102 -11.89 -12.87 3.34
C PHE A 102 -13.18 -12.54 4.10
N LEU A 103 -13.62 -11.30 3.97
CA LEU A 103 -14.85 -10.77 4.56
C LEU A 103 -15.86 -10.48 3.45
N HIS A 104 -17.11 -10.81 3.70
CA HIS A 104 -18.24 -10.43 2.87
C HIS A 104 -19.20 -9.59 3.71
N ALA A 105 -19.54 -8.42 3.21
CA ALA A 105 -20.40 -7.45 3.88
C ALA A 105 -21.43 -6.86 2.91
N GLU A 106 -22.45 -6.21 3.46
CA GLU A 106 -23.47 -5.49 2.72
C GLU A 106 -23.62 -4.06 3.24
N ALA A 107 -23.87 -3.13 2.33
CA ALA A 107 -24.19 -1.73 2.60
C ALA A 107 -25.38 -1.31 1.74
N LYS A 108 -26.52 -1.99 1.91
CA LYS A 108 -27.71 -1.88 1.03
C LYS A 108 -28.30 -0.46 0.94
N SER A 109 -28.07 0.38 1.94
CA SER A 109 -28.51 1.77 1.97
C SER A 109 -27.58 2.75 1.25
N LEU A 110 -26.37 2.32 0.89
CA LEU A 110 -25.35 3.17 0.26
C LEU A 110 -25.22 2.85 -1.23
N SER A 111 -24.96 3.91 -1.99
CA SER A 111 -24.72 3.92 -3.43
C SER A 111 -23.30 4.35 -3.76
N VAL A 112 -22.86 4.08 -4.99
CA VAL A 112 -21.55 4.54 -5.52
C VAL A 112 -21.39 6.06 -5.36
N SER A 113 -22.47 6.82 -5.61
CA SER A 113 -22.46 8.28 -5.47
C SER A 113 -22.27 8.76 -4.03
N ASP A 114 -22.59 7.94 -3.03
CA ASP A 114 -22.34 8.29 -1.63
C ASP A 114 -20.84 8.24 -1.30
N ILE A 115 -20.08 7.40 -2.00
CA ILE A 115 -18.62 7.28 -1.85
C ILE A 115 -17.89 8.32 -2.71
N VAL A 116 -18.29 8.47 -3.98
CA VAL A 116 -17.62 9.33 -4.96
C VAL A 116 -18.27 10.71 -5.00
N GLN A 117 -17.98 11.51 -3.97
CA GLN A 117 -18.55 12.86 -3.86
C GLN A 117 -17.95 13.82 -4.90
N PRO A 118 -18.75 14.64 -5.61
CA PRO A 118 -18.26 15.56 -6.64
C PRO A 118 -17.22 16.58 -6.14
N HIS A 119 -17.30 16.97 -4.86
CA HIS A 119 -16.37 17.89 -4.21
C HIS A 119 -15.13 17.20 -3.62
N GLY A 120 -14.96 15.90 -3.88
CA GLY A 120 -13.77 15.13 -3.50
C GLY A 120 -13.67 14.82 -2.02
N GLU A 121 -14.71 15.05 -1.21
CA GLU A 121 -14.70 14.65 0.19
C GLU A 121 -14.84 13.14 0.33
N VAL A 122 -14.00 12.55 1.17
CA VAL A 122 -14.08 11.14 1.49
C VAL A 122 -14.98 10.97 2.72
N PRO A 123 -16.08 10.22 2.63
CA PRO A 123 -16.98 10.04 3.76
C PRO A 123 -16.34 9.22 4.89
N ASP A 124 -16.52 9.64 6.14
CA ASP A 124 -15.96 8.96 7.33
C ASP A 124 -16.37 7.49 7.46
N PHE A 125 -17.53 7.11 6.90
CA PHE A 125 -17.99 5.73 6.94
C PHE A 125 -17.17 4.80 6.06
N ILE A 126 -16.33 5.32 5.14
CA ILE A 126 -15.56 4.52 4.19
C ILE A 126 -14.61 3.54 4.90
N LYS A 127 -14.14 3.88 6.10
CA LYS A 127 -13.30 2.98 6.91
C LYS A 127 -13.96 1.63 7.19
N HIS A 128 -15.29 1.57 7.24
CA HIS A 128 -16.05 0.33 7.43
C HIS A 128 -16.10 -0.56 6.17
N PHE A 129 -15.64 -0.05 5.03
CA PHE A 129 -15.52 -0.80 3.78
C PHE A 129 -14.16 -1.53 3.66
N PHE A 130 -13.26 -1.34 4.62
CA PHE A 130 -11.98 -2.03 4.70
C PHE A 130 -12.00 -3.13 5.77
N PRO A 131 -11.16 -4.18 5.63
CA PRO A 131 -11.17 -5.31 6.57
C PRO A 131 -10.74 -4.98 8.01
N ALA A 132 -10.03 -3.87 8.19
CA ALA A 132 -9.51 -3.41 9.47
C ALA A 132 -9.25 -1.90 9.38
N ASP A 133 -8.85 -1.28 10.48
CA ASP A 133 -8.44 0.13 10.55
C ASP A 133 -7.25 0.26 11.52
N GLY A 134 -6.26 1.08 11.19
CA GLY A 134 -5.09 1.33 12.04
C GLY A 134 -4.18 0.13 12.34
N LEU A 135 -4.17 -0.91 11.50
CA LEU A 135 -3.24 -2.03 11.65
C LEU A 135 -1.82 -1.60 11.29
N LYS A 136 -0.85 -2.01 12.09
CA LYS A 136 0.58 -1.88 11.77
C LYS A 136 1.12 -3.17 11.17
N ASN A 137 2.24 -3.06 10.46
CA ASN A 137 2.90 -4.24 9.91
C ASN A 137 3.34 -5.24 10.99
N SER A 138 3.72 -4.79 12.19
CA SER A 138 4.02 -5.68 13.32
C SER A 138 2.81 -6.51 13.79
N ASP A 139 1.57 -6.07 13.51
CA ASP A 139 0.36 -6.84 13.86
C ASP A 139 0.21 -8.12 13.02
N GLY A 140 1.02 -8.27 11.97
CA GLY A 140 1.11 -9.53 11.21
C GLY A 140 1.56 -10.75 12.01
N LEU A 141 2.06 -10.55 13.25
CA LEU A 141 2.35 -11.64 14.19
C LEU A 141 1.08 -12.37 14.65
N THR A 142 -0.06 -11.67 14.63
CA THR A 142 -1.36 -12.20 15.06
C THR A 142 -2.40 -12.12 13.94
N GLU A 143 -2.25 -11.19 13.00
CA GLU A 143 -3.15 -10.98 11.88
C GLU A 143 -2.63 -11.59 10.57
N PRO A 144 -3.52 -12.02 9.66
CA PRO A 144 -3.13 -12.44 8.31
C PRO A 144 -2.37 -11.35 7.54
N LEU A 145 -1.44 -11.75 6.68
CA LEU A 145 -0.64 -10.82 5.88
C LEU A 145 -1.41 -10.17 4.74
N LEU A 146 -2.58 -10.71 4.40
CA LEU A 146 -3.54 -10.16 3.44
C LEU A 146 -4.95 -10.35 3.99
N ALA A 147 -5.75 -9.30 3.90
CA ALA A 147 -7.20 -9.40 4.09
C ALA A 147 -7.94 -8.66 2.98
N VAL A 148 -9.05 -9.23 2.55
CA VAL A 148 -9.96 -8.64 1.57
C VAL A 148 -11.37 -8.59 2.16
N GLN A 149 -12.06 -7.48 1.92
CA GLN A 149 -13.46 -7.29 2.20
C GLN A 149 -14.19 -6.94 0.91
N VAL A 150 -15.24 -7.68 0.62
CA VAL A 150 -16.16 -7.40 -0.48
C VAL A 150 -17.46 -6.88 0.14
N THR A 151 -17.78 -5.62 -0.13
CA THR A 151 -19.00 -4.98 0.35
C THR A 151 -19.97 -4.75 -0.81
N GLU A 152 -21.10 -5.43 -0.80
CA GLU A 152 -22.16 -5.25 -1.79
C GLU A 152 -23.01 -4.03 -1.43
N MET A 153 -23.12 -3.09 -2.38
CA MET A 153 -23.86 -1.84 -2.22
C MET A 153 -25.18 -1.89 -3.01
N LYS A 154 -25.96 -0.80 -2.95
CA LYS A 154 -27.21 -0.67 -3.71
C LYS A 154 -26.99 -0.89 -5.22
N ASP A 155 -26.00 -0.19 -5.79
CA ASP A 155 -25.71 -0.11 -7.22
C ASP A 155 -24.24 -0.42 -7.58
N GLY A 156 -23.45 -0.89 -6.60
CA GLY A 156 -22.04 -1.19 -6.79
C GLY A 156 -21.51 -2.30 -5.88
N VAL A 157 -20.22 -2.57 -6.03
CA VAL A 157 -19.43 -3.44 -5.16
C VAL A 157 -18.14 -2.72 -4.82
N PHE A 158 -17.80 -2.66 -3.55
CA PHE A 158 -16.50 -2.17 -3.09
C PHE A 158 -15.65 -3.35 -2.65
N LEU A 159 -14.43 -3.44 -3.18
CA LEU A 159 -13.40 -4.39 -2.77
C LEU A 159 -12.32 -3.62 -2.02
N GLY A 160 -12.38 -3.67 -0.70
CA GLY A 160 -11.37 -3.11 0.19
C GLY A 160 -10.37 -4.18 0.60
N TYR A 161 -9.09 -3.84 0.68
CA TYR A 161 -8.08 -4.77 1.17
C TYR A 161 -6.97 -4.04 1.91
N TYR A 162 -6.30 -4.79 2.79
CA TYR A 162 -4.98 -4.41 3.31
C TYR A 162 -4.00 -5.54 3.06
N TYR A 163 -2.72 -5.20 3.00
CA TYR A 163 -1.62 -6.16 3.01
C TYR A 163 -0.55 -5.67 3.98
N ASN A 164 0.20 -6.62 4.55
CA ASN A 164 1.39 -6.29 5.33
C ASN A 164 2.48 -5.77 4.41
N HIS A 165 2.86 -4.50 4.56
CA HIS A 165 3.82 -3.84 3.69
C HIS A 165 5.23 -4.44 3.79
N MET A 166 5.56 -5.17 4.85
CA MET A 166 6.85 -5.87 4.95
C MET A 166 6.97 -7.04 3.96
N VAL A 167 5.85 -7.49 3.39
CA VAL A 167 5.81 -8.62 2.44
C VAL A 167 5.98 -8.14 1.00
N ALA A 168 5.42 -6.98 0.65
CA ALA A 168 5.29 -6.54 -0.73
C ALA A 168 5.21 -5.01 -0.84
N ASP A 169 5.77 -4.48 -1.93
CA ASP A 169 5.54 -3.09 -2.34
C ASP A 169 4.33 -2.95 -3.28
N GLY A 170 4.03 -1.71 -3.67
CA GLY A 170 2.89 -1.40 -4.55
C GLY A 170 2.96 -2.09 -5.92
N VAL A 171 4.15 -2.32 -6.48
CA VAL A 171 4.32 -3.04 -7.76
C VAL A 171 3.93 -4.51 -7.59
N SER A 172 4.44 -5.14 -6.54
CA SER A 172 4.16 -6.54 -6.20
C SER A 172 2.67 -6.77 -5.96
N VAL A 173 2.01 -5.89 -5.20
CA VAL A 173 0.57 -5.97 -4.95
C VAL A 173 -0.26 -5.73 -6.21
N TRP A 174 0.18 -4.81 -7.08
CA TRP A 174 -0.50 -4.59 -8.35
C TRP A 174 -0.42 -5.82 -9.26
N ASN A 175 0.74 -6.48 -9.34
CA ASN A 175 0.90 -7.73 -10.09
C ASN A 175 0.04 -8.86 -9.52
N PHE A 176 -0.06 -8.95 -8.18
CA PHE A 176 -0.98 -9.86 -7.51
C PHE A 176 -2.44 -9.61 -7.90
N LEU A 177 -2.92 -8.36 -7.79
CA LEU A 177 -4.29 -8.01 -8.17
C LEU A 177 -4.58 -8.27 -9.65
N HIS A 178 -3.64 -7.93 -10.53
CA HIS A 178 -3.73 -8.22 -11.95
C HIS A 178 -3.88 -9.73 -12.19
N THR A 179 -3.02 -10.54 -11.58
CA THR A 179 -3.07 -12.02 -11.70
C THR A 179 -4.38 -12.57 -11.15
N TRP A 180 -4.79 -12.13 -9.95
CA TRP A 180 -6.04 -12.55 -9.34
C TRP A 180 -7.25 -12.20 -10.21
N SER A 181 -7.29 -11.00 -10.78
CA SER A 181 -8.36 -10.60 -11.71
C SER A 181 -8.41 -11.50 -12.96
N MET A 182 -7.26 -11.84 -13.56
CA MET A 182 -7.20 -12.73 -14.72
C MET A 182 -7.71 -14.14 -14.39
N ILE A 183 -7.34 -14.67 -13.23
CA ILE A 183 -7.83 -15.97 -12.74
C ILE A 183 -9.35 -15.89 -12.49
N CYS A 184 -9.83 -14.81 -11.87
CA CYS A 184 -11.27 -14.61 -11.61
C CYS A 184 -12.11 -14.53 -12.90
N SER A 185 -11.55 -13.93 -13.95
CA SER A 185 -12.20 -13.83 -15.26
C SER A 185 -12.17 -15.15 -16.04
N SER A 186 -11.02 -15.80 -16.11
CA SER A 186 -10.80 -16.99 -16.96
C SER A 186 -11.19 -18.31 -16.28
N GLY A 187 -11.21 -18.37 -14.95
CA GLY A 187 -11.43 -19.59 -14.18
C GLY A 187 -10.25 -20.59 -14.20
N SER A 188 -9.08 -20.18 -14.70
CA SER A 188 -7.88 -21.02 -14.81
C SER A 188 -6.62 -20.25 -14.42
N SER A 189 -5.63 -20.94 -13.86
CA SER A 189 -4.26 -20.45 -13.64
C SER A 189 -3.27 -20.93 -14.70
N SER A 190 -3.74 -21.57 -15.77
CA SER A 190 -2.88 -22.15 -16.81
C SER A 190 -1.95 -21.11 -17.44
N GLY A 191 -0.64 -21.29 -17.27
CA GLY A 191 0.39 -20.47 -17.92
C GLY A 191 1.02 -19.38 -17.05
N HIS A 192 0.71 -19.30 -15.75
CA HIS A 192 1.41 -18.35 -14.87
C HIS A 192 2.83 -18.83 -14.54
N GLN A 193 3.79 -17.90 -14.63
CA GLN A 193 5.16 -18.14 -14.23
C GLN A 193 5.26 -18.26 -12.70
N PRO A 194 6.23 -19.05 -12.19
CA PRO A 194 6.54 -19.07 -10.76
C PRO A 194 6.86 -17.67 -10.24
N LEU A 195 6.55 -17.42 -8.97
CA LEU A 195 6.86 -16.15 -8.34
C LEU A 195 8.37 -15.91 -8.31
N VAL A 196 8.82 -14.85 -8.97
CA VAL A 196 10.24 -14.45 -8.97
C VAL A 196 10.55 -13.81 -7.62
N LEU A 197 11.15 -14.59 -6.72
CA LEU A 197 11.69 -14.10 -5.46
C LEU A 197 13.20 -13.84 -5.61
N LYS A 198 13.61 -12.58 -5.70
CA LYS A 198 15.01 -12.23 -5.43
C LYS A 198 15.12 -11.65 -4.02
N ARG A 199 15.74 -12.45 -3.15
CA ARG A 199 16.14 -12.06 -1.80
C ARG A 199 17.29 -11.06 -1.89
N TRP A 200 16.99 -9.79 -2.18
CA TRP A 200 18.01 -8.75 -2.26
C TRP A 200 18.49 -8.36 -0.87
N PHE A 201 19.45 -9.12 -0.36
CA PHE A 201 20.32 -8.65 0.70
C PHE A 201 21.49 -7.92 0.05
N LEU A 202 21.70 -6.66 0.42
CA LEU A 202 22.91 -5.94 -0.01
C LEU A 202 24.14 -6.76 0.41
N GLN A 203 25.17 -6.78 -0.44
CA GLN A 203 26.39 -7.53 -0.17
C GLN A 203 26.96 -7.14 1.20
N GLY A 204 27.20 -8.13 2.06
CA GLY A 204 27.68 -7.93 3.43
C GLY A 204 26.61 -7.83 4.51
N VAL A 205 25.32 -7.86 4.16
CA VAL A 205 24.23 -8.00 5.13
C VAL A 205 24.01 -9.47 5.47
N ASN A 206 24.33 -9.84 6.72
CA ASN A 206 24.01 -11.17 7.25
C ASN A 206 22.51 -11.29 7.54
N TYR A 207 21.96 -12.48 7.32
CA TYR A 207 20.58 -12.82 7.67
C TYR A 207 20.55 -14.04 8.62
N PRO A 208 19.58 -14.11 9.55
CA PRO A 208 18.55 -13.11 9.83
C PRO A 208 19.15 -11.80 10.38
N ILE A 209 18.45 -10.67 10.16
CA ILE A 209 18.84 -9.39 10.75
C ILE A 209 18.39 -9.35 12.20
N HIS A 210 19.31 -9.03 13.10
CA HIS A 210 19.10 -8.92 14.53
C HIS A 210 18.79 -7.46 14.88
N ILE A 211 17.57 -7.19 15.36
CA ILE A 211 17.10 -5.87 15.77
C ILE A 211 17.09 -5.83 17.31
N PRO A 212 17.63 -4.80 17.97
CA PRO A 212 17.48 -4.63 19.41
C PRO A 212 16.01 -4.72 19.83
N VAL A 213 15.72 -5.45 20.92
CA VAL A 213 14.33 -5.64 21.39
C VAL A 213 13.59 -4.31 21.53
N SER A 214 14.27 -3.28 22.05
CA SER A 214 13.73 -1.93 22.23
C SER A 214 13.30 -1.22 20.93
N GLU A 215 13.91 -1.56 19.80
CA GLU A 215 13.57 -0.98 18.49
C GLU A 215 12.43 -1.75 17.80
N ALA A 216 12.25 -3.02 18.16
CA ALA A 216 11.18 -3.86 17.63
C ALA A 216 9.85 -3.66 18.36
N GLU A 217 9.89 -3.20 19.61
CA GLU A 217 8.69 -2.93 20.41
C GLU A 217 7.92 -1.72 19.88
N ARG A 218 6.59 -1.85 19.86
CA ARG A 218 5.71 -0.73 19.59
C ARG A 218 5.92 0.29 20.71
N PRO A 219 6.26 1.56 20.41
CA PRO A 219 6.36 2.57 21.45
C PRO A 219 5.03 2.64 22.20
N PRO A 220 5.06 2.82 23.54
CA PRO A 220 3.84 2.92 24.32
C PRO A 220 2.95 4.02 23.73
N PRO A 221 1.61 3.84 23.72
CA PRO A 221 0.72 4.90 23.30
C PRO A 221 1.08 6.13 24.12
N GLN A 222 1.54 7.19 23.45
CA GLN A 222 1.91 8.41 24.16
C GLN A 222 0.67 8.84 24.95
N PRO A 223 0.80 9.17 26.26
CA PRO A 223 -0.31 9.69 27.02
C PRO A 223 -0.85 10.86 26.21
N SER A 224 -2.11 10.75 25.81
CA SER A 224 -2.79 11.72 24.95
C SER A 224 -2.49 13.11 25.48
N ARG A 225 -1.55 13.81 24.83
CA ARG A 225 -1.40 15.25 24.98
C ARG A 225 -2.80 15.75 24.69
N GLU A 226 -3.41 16.31 25.73
CA GLU A 226 -4.84 16.56 25.93
C GLU A 226 -5.66 16.56 24.63
N LEU A 227 -6.79 15.84 24.65
CA LEU A 227 -7.83 15.74 23.61
C LEU A 227 -8.51 17.10 23.29
N SER A 228 -7.77 18.20 23.37
CA SER A 228 -8.11 19.52 22.89
C SER A 228 -7.15 19.86 21.75
N SER A 229 -7.67 19.82 20.52
CA SER A 229 -7.11 20.41 19.29
C SER A 229 -6.22 19.58 18.35
N VAL A 230 -6.22 18.24 18.39
CA VAL A 230 -5.81 17.51 17.17
C VAL A 230 -6.86 17.83 16.10
N PRO A 231 -6.52 18.54 15.01
CA PRO A 231 -7.50 18.88 13.99
C PRO A 231 -8.07 17.57 13.44
N VAL A 232 -9.39 17.51 13.25
CA VAL A 232 -10.00 16.40 12.50
C VAL A 232 -9.40 16.46 11.10
N MET A 233 -8.50 15.52 10.81
CA MET A 233 -7.91 15.38 9.49
C MET A 233 -8.98 14.80 8.59
N GLN A 234 -9.29 15.51 7.51
CA GLN A 234 -10.30 15.10 6.55
C GLN A 234 -9.63 14.67 5.25
N ASP A 235 -9.95 13.46 4.81
CA ASP A 235 -9.44 12.94 3.56
C ASP A 235 -10.15 13.62 2.37
N ARG A 236 -9.36 14.03 1.38
CA ARG A 236 -9.85 14.65 0.15
C ARG A 236 -9.18 14.08 -1.09
N VAL A 237 -9.97 13.88 -2.14
CA VAL A 237 -9.56 13.45 -3.47
C VAL A 237 -9.56 14.65 -4.41
N PHE A 238 -8.40 14.96 -4.99
CA PHE A 238 -8.24 16.03 -5.97
C PHE A 238 -8.16 15.44 -7.38
N HIS A 239 -9.13 15.76 -8.24
CA HIS A 239 -9.14 15.29 -9.62
C HIS A 239 -8.37 16.26 -10.53
N PHE A 240 -7.24 15.78 -11.08
CA PHE A 240 -6.51 16.49 -12.13
C PHE A 240 -6.88 15.93 -13.50
N THR A 241 -7.54 16.74 -14.32
CA THR A 241 -7.87 16.32 -15.70
C THR A 241 -6.61 16.18 -16.56
N LYS A 242 -6.71 15.43 -17.67
CA LYS A 242 -5.62 15.34 -18.68
C LYS A 242 -5.14 16.73 -19.13
N LYS A 243 -6.07 17.67 -19.29
CA LYS A 243 -5.75 19.07 -19.63
C LYS A 243 -4.96 19.75 -18.52
N ASN A 244 -5.39 19.64 -17.26
CA ASN A 244 -4.66 20.23 -16.13
C ASN A 244 -3.23 19.68 -16.03
N ILE A 245 -3.07 18.37 -16.18
CA ILE A 245 -1.75 17.73 -16.14
C ILE A 245 -0.86 18.22 -17.29
N SER A 246 -1.42 18.32 -18.50
CA SER A 246 -0.69 18.84 -19.67
C SER A 246 -0.26 20.29 -19.48
N ASP A 247 -1.16 21.14 -18.98
CA ASP A 247 -0.90 22.56 -18.75
C ASP A 247 0.15 22.75 -17.65
N LEU A 248 0.07 21.98 -16.55
CA LEU A 248 1.08 21.96 -15.48
C LEU A 248 2.45 21.53 -16.00
N LYS A 249 2.50 20.44 -16.78
CA LYS A 249 3.75 19.94 -17.36
C LYS A 249 4.37 20.95 -18.34
N ALA A 250 3.56 21.57 -19.20
CA ALA A 250 4.03 22.57 -20.16
C ALA A 250 4.59 23.81 -19.44
N LYS A 251 3.84 24.34 -18.46
CA LYS A 251 4.30 25.45 -17.64
C LYS A 251 5.61 25.11 -16.93
N ALA A 252 5.68 23.93 -16.33
CA ALA A 252 6.86 23.46 -15.63
C ALA A 252 8.10 23.46 -16.54
N ASN A 253 8.00 22.87 -17.73
CA ASN A 253 9.12 22.82 -18.68
C ASN A 253 9.52 24.22 -19.20
N SER A 254 8.57 25.14 -19.35
CA SER A 254 8.89 26.53 -19.78
C SER A 254 9.69 27.33 -18.75
N GLU A 255 9.54 27.03 -17.46
CA GLU A 255 10.20 27.77 -16.35
C GLU A 255 11.64 27.29 -16.09
N VAL A 256 11.98 26.04 -16.45
CA VAL A 256 13.33 25.48 -16.23
C VAL A 256 14.36 26.09 -17.19
N GLY A 257 13.93 26.59 -18.36
CA GLY A 257 14.76 27.36 -19.30
C GLY A 257 15.97 26.61 -19.91
N SER A 258 16.21 25.36 -19.52
CA SER A 258 17.28 24.49 -20.04
C SER A 258 16.68 23.40 -20.93
N SER A 259 17.29 23.19 -22.11
CA SER A 259 16.93 22.12 -23.04
C SER A 259 17.20 20.71 -22.49
N ASP A 260 18.05 20.59 -21.46
CA ASP A 260 18.62 19.31 -21.03
C ASP A 260 17.81 18.66 -19.90
N THR A 261 16.78 19.34 -19.37
CA THR A 261 15.93 18.85 -18.28
C THR A 261 14.48 18.80 -18.70
N ASN A 262 13.90 17.60 -18.77
CA ASN A 262 12.49 17.39 -19.10
C ASN A 262 11.70 16.99 -17.86
N ILE A 263 10.75 17.82 -17.45
CA ILE A 263 9.91 17.60 -16.28
C ILE A 263 8.76 16.65 -16.63
N SER A 264 8.66 15.56 -15.90
CA SER A 264 7.57 14.58 -16.03
C SER A 264 6.24 15.09 -15.47
N SER A 265 5.14 14.44 -15.86
CA SER A 265 3.81 14.72 -15.30
C SER A 265 3.76 14.50 -13.79
N LEU A 266 4.43 13.46 -13.29
CA LEU A 266 4.51 13.17 -11.84
C LEU A 266 5.18 14.34 -11.12
N GLN A 267 6.36 14.76 -11.57
CA GLN A 267 7.07 15.90 -10.99
C GLN A 267 6.22 17.18 -11.01
N ALA A 268 5.60 17.50 -12.15
CA ALA A 268 4.80 18.72 -12.28
C ALA A 268 3.60 18.74 -11.32
N VAL A 269 2.88 17.62 -11.18
CA VAL A 269 1.73 17.50 -10.27
C VAL A 269 2.20 17.50 -8.80
N SER A 270 3.24 16.74 -8.46
CA SER A 270 3.79 16.70 -7.10
C SER A 270 4.28 18.07 -6.63
N ALA A 271 5.00 18.82 -7.47
CA ALA A 271 5.40 20.19 -7.16
C ALA A 271 4.21 21.12 -6.96
N HIS A 272 3.20 21.03 -7.84
CA HIS A 272 2.00 21.84 -7.72
C HIS A 272 1.26 21.56 -6.41
N MET A 273 1.10 20.28 -6.03
CA MET A 273 0.48 19.88 -4.78
C MET A 273 1.30 20.34 -3.58
N TRP A 274 2.60 20.09 -3.56
CA TRP A 274 3.50 20.50 -2.47
C TRP A 274 3.45 22.01 -2.24
N ARG A 275 3.59 22.80 -3.31
CA ARG A 275 3.48 24.27 -3.23
C ARG A 275 2.11 24.73 -2.74
N SER A 276 1.04 24.05 -3.13
CA SER A 276 -0.32 24.39 -2.69
C SER A 276 -0.54 24.07 -1.21
N ILE A 277 -0.07 22.91 -0.74
CA ILE A 277 -0.09 22.53 0.68
C ILE A 277 0.66 23.57 1.51
N ILE A 278 1.88 23.94 1.10
CA ILE A 278 2.69 24.91 1.86
C ILE A 278 2.07 26.31 1.83
N ARG A 279 1.50 26.76 0.71
CA ARG A 279 0.79 28.06 0.64
C ARG A 279 -0.38 28.14 1.61
N HIS A 280 -1.10 27.04 1.82
CA HIS A 280 -2.25 26.97 2.70
C HIS A 280 -1.91 26.46 4.11
N SER A 281 -0.63 26.24 4.40
CA SER A 281 -0.15 25.94 5.74
C SER A 281 0.14 27.25 6.50
N ALA A 282 0.13 27.20 7.83
CA ALA A 282 0.57 28.32 8.67
C ALA A 282 2.10 28.45 8.75
N LEU A 283 2.85 27.75 7.88
CA LEU A 283 4.31 27.76 7.87
C LEU A 283 4.80 29.07 7.22
N THR A 284 5.72 29.76 7.89
CA THR A 284 6.32 31.01 7.42
C THR A 284 7.84 31.01 7.65
N GLY A 285 8.57 31.81 6.86
CA GLY A 285 10.02 32.02 7.02
C GLY A 285 10.91 31.03 6.26
N GLU A 286 12.14 30.89 6.75
CA GLU A 286 13.24 30.11 6.15
C GLU A 286 13.18 28.60 6.50
N GLY A 287 12.10 28.12 7.13
CA GLY A 287 11.97 26.73 7.55
C GLY A 287 12.06 25.75 6.37
N GLU A 288 12.77 24.64 6.57
CA GLU A 288 12.87 23.59 5.56
C GLU A 288 11.57 22.80 5.43
N THR A 289 11.20 22.51 4.18
CA THR A 289 10.09 21.63 3.80
C THR A 289 10.61 20.57 2.84
N HIS A 290 9.95 19.41 2.82
CA HIS A 290 10.34 18.30 1.97
C HIS A 290 9.15 17.66 1.26
N CYS A 291 9.37 17.21 0.03
CA CYS A 291 8.47 16.32 -0.70
C CYS A 291 9.16 14.96 -0.88
N LYS A 292 8.55 13.90 -0.34
CA LYS A 292 9.08 12.54 -0.44
C LYS A 292 8.40 11.80 -1.58
N VAL A 293 9.20 11.21 -2.47
CA VAL A 293 8.71 10.36 -3.57
C VAL A 293 9.25 8.94 -3.37
N VAL A 294 8.39 7.96 -3.53
CA VAL A 294 8.77 6.55 -3.50
C VAL A 294 9.23 6.14 -4.91
N VAL A 295 10.40 5.53 -5.00
CA VAL A 295 11.05 5.14 -6.26
C VAL A 295 11.24 3.63 -6.29
N ASP A 296 10.80 3.00 -7.38
CA ASP A 296 11.08 1.59 -7.65
C ASP A 296 12.56 1.40 -8.01
N LEU A 297 13.23 0.54 -7.25
CA LEU A 297 14.65 0.24 -7.38
C LEU A 297 14.95 -0.89 -8.36
N ARG A 298 13.95 -1.66 -8.82
CA ARG A 298 14.19 -2.87 -9.65
C ARG A 298 15.10 -2.60 -10.86
N GLN A 299 14.82 -1.55 -11.62
CA GLN A 299 15.62 -1.16 -12.79
C GLN A 299 16.80 -0.22 -12.47
N ARG A 300 17.07 0.06 -11.18
CA ARG A 300 18.07 1.04 -10.72
C ARG A 300 19.23 0.42 -9.96
N VAL A 301 19.09 -0.82 -9.52
CA VAL A 301 20.19 -1.58 -8.91
C VAL A 301 21.05 -2.24 -9.99
N ASN A 302 22.28 -2.62 -9.63
CA ASN A 302 23.21 -3.29 -10.53
C ASN A 302 23.61 -4.67 -9.95
N PRO A 303 23.32 -5.78 -10.65
CA PRO A 303 22.57 -5.86 -11.90
C PRO A 303 21.08 -5.54 -11.71
N PRO A 304 20.36 -5.08 -12.76
CA PRO A 304 18.93 -4.84 -12.69
C PRO A 304 18.14 -6.09 -12.28
N LEU A 305 17.04 -5.88 -11.56
CA LEU A 305 16.06 -6.90 -11.22
C LEU A 305 15.03 -7.07 -12.34
N GLU A 306 14.34 -8.20 -12.31
CA GLU A 306 13.16 -8.40 -13.14
C GLU A 306 12.01 -7.49 -12.66
N ASN A 307 11.22 -6.96 -13.59
CA ASN A 307 10.14 -6.01 -13.26
C ASN A 307 9.04 -6.65 -12.40
N ASP A 308 8.86 -7.95 -12.52
CA ASP A 308 7.90 -8.78 -11.77
C ASP A 308 8.51 -9.41 -10.52
N CYS A 309 9.75 -9.06 -10.16
CA CYS A 309 10.36 -9.50 -8.91
C CYS A 309 9.46 -9.09 -7.72
N PHE A 310 9.05 -10.08 -6.93
CA PHE A 310 8.17 -9.89 -5.79
C PHE A 310 8.93 -9.44 -4.54
N GLY A 311 8.31 -8.60 -3.72
CA GLY A 311 8.84 -8.07 -2.46
C GLY A 311 9.01 -6.55 -2.49
N ASN A 312 9.53 -5.97 -1.41
CA ASN A 312 9.82 -4.53 -1.40
C ASN A 312 11.14 -4.22 -2.11
N MET A 313 11.08 -3.39 -3.14
CA MET A 313 12.25 -2.79 -3.78
C MET A 313 12.02 -1.30 -3.98
N VAL A 314 11.75 -0.59 -2.89
CA VAL A 314 11.43 0.84 -2.92
C VAL A 314 12.40 1.66 -2.10
N TYR A 315 12.70 2.86 -2.58
CA TYR A 315 13.47 3.86 -1.84
C TYR A 315 12.70 5.16 -1.78
N ILE A 316 12.76 5.84 -0.64
CA ILE A 316 12.13 7.15 -0.46
C ILE A 316 13.17 8.22 -0.72
N THR A 317 12.98 9.00 -1.79
CA THR A 317 13.83 10.16 -2.09
C THR A 317 13.17 11.45 -1.62
N PRO A 318 13.79 12.22 -0.72
CA PRO A 318 13.31 13.55 -0.36
C PRO A 318 13.82 14.59 -1.37
N ALA A 319 12.95 15.51 -1.79
CA ALA A 319 13.32 16.80 -2.34
C ALA A 319 13.15 17.84 -1.23
N THR A 320 14.18 18.65 -0.95
CA THR A 320 14.22 19.59 0.18
C THR A 320 14.44 21.02 -0.29
N THR A 321 13.80 21.97 0.38
CA THR A 321 13.91 23.42 0.12
C THR A 321 13.35 24.23 1.29
N THR A 322 13.59 25.53 1.32
CA THR A 322 12.88 26.45 2.24
C THR A 322 11.46 26.76 1.76
N VAL A 323 10.58 27.11 2.70
CA VAL A 323 9.21 27.59 2.41
C VAL A 323 9.24 28.84 1.52
N GLU A 324 10.14 29.79 1.80
CA GLU A 324 10.32 31.00 1.00
C GLU A 324 10.65 30.69 -0.46
N GLU A 325 11.62 29.81 -0.71
CA GLU A 325 11.99 29.43 -2.08
C GLU A 325 10.85 28.71 -2.82
N LEU A 326 10.08 27.87 -2.14
CA LEU A 326 8.93 27.17 -2.72
C LEU A 326 7.78 28.09 -3.11
N LEU A 327 7.54 29.13 -2.32
CA LEU A 327 6.48 30.08 -2.61
C LEU A 327 6.94 31.17 -3.59
N GLY A 328 8.21 31.59 -3.51
CA GLY A 328 8.81 32.67 -4.29
C GLY A 328 9.26 32.28 -5.71
N ARG A 329 9.60 31.01 -5.96
CA ARG A 329 9.94 30.52 -7.31
C ARG A 329 8.71 30.04 -8.08
N GLY A 330 8.86 29.91 -9.41
CA GLY A 330 7.90 29.20 -10.27
C GLY A 330 7.69 27.74 -9.81
N LEU A 331 6.75 27.03 -10.45
CA LEU A 331 6.39 25.64 -10.12
C LEU A 331 7.59 24.67 -10.03
N VAL A 332 8.75 24.98 -10.62
CA VAL A 332 9.84 24.01 -10.82
C VAL A 332 11.19 24.44 -10.27
N GLY A 333 11.27 25.45 -9.41
CA GLY A 333 12.56 25.82 -8.80
C GLY A 333 13.25 24.69 -8.01
N LEU A 334 12.56 23.56 -7.73
CA LEU A 334 12.81 22.72 -6.55
C LEU A 334 12.81 21.21 -6.76
N LEU A 335 12.43 20.71 -7.95
CA LEU A 335 12.46 19.26 -8.25
C LEU A 335 13.67 18.83 -9.09
N CYS A 336 14.57 19.76 -9.41
CA CYS A 336 15.73 19.55 -10.27
C CYS A 336 17.08 19.62 -9.53
N LYS A 337 17.08 19.62 -8.19
CA LYS A 337 18.28 19.59 -7.37
C LYS A 337 18.39 18.30 -6.60
#